data_AF-A0AAI9K2N7-F1
#
_entry.id   AF-A0AAI9K2N7-F1
#
_cell.length_a   1.000
_cell.length_b   1.000
_cell.length_c   1.000
_cell.angle_alpha   90.00
_cell.angle_beta   90.00
_cell.angle_gamma   90.00
#
_symmetry.space_group_name_H-M   'P 1'
#
loop_
_entity.id
_entity.type
_entity.pdbx_description
1 polymer ?
#
loop_
_entity_poly.entity_id
_entity_poly.type
_entity_poly.pdbx_seq_one_letter_code
_entity_poly.pdbx_strand_id
1 'polypeptide(L)'
;MKKIVISDIKGAIFDMDGVLLDSMPMWDHAGEMYLAGQGIQAEPDLEKVLFTMTMMKGAEYMQEHYGLELSAKEIIDGINETVRDFYANKVEPKSGVPELLRFLKRYDIPVTVATSTDRCHVEAALVRTGLMKYVDRIFTCSEVGVGKAASPKIYEMAAEFMGTPASDTFVFEDAYHAAETAQNGGFVVVGLFDESSRDRQGDLIAHCDHYFKSMDDMLCSINSDRSRLVPVLTIAGSDSSGGAGVQADLKTMQANGVFGMSAITALTAQNTTGVTAIMNVIPDVLGAQIDAVFTDIRPKAVKIGMVSVPELIDVIADRLARYNAENVVLDPVMVATSGAKLISDDAVEVMTGKLFPLAKLITPNIPETEALTGISVKSVADMENAARCIYGKYGCAVLVKGGHSINDANDMLFDGENITWFSGKRIDNPNTHGTGCTLSSAIASNLAKEYDVSDSVRMAKQYISGALAAMLDLGSGSGPLNHGFDIRSRYML
;
A
#
# COMPACT_ATOMS: atom_id res chain seq x y z
N MET A 1 -5.44 22.20 15.05
CA MET A 1 -4.38 21.17 15.11
C MET A 1 -3.38 21.44 14.01
N LYS A 2 -2.07 21.42 14.30
CA LYS A 2 -1.04 21.43 13.25
C LYS A 2 -1.24 20.19 12.38
N LYS A 3 -1.01 20.29 11.07
CA LYS A 3 -0.93 19.10 10.22
C LYS A 3 0.41 18.40 10.49
N ILE A 4 0.40 17.08 10.61
CA ILE A 4 1.63 16.29 10.70
C ILE A 4 2.31 16.35 9.33
N VAL A 5 3.58 16.74 9.30
CA VAL A 5 4.45 16.61 8.12
C VAL A 5 5.36 15.42 8.39
N ILE A 6 5.46 14.48 7.44
CA ILE A 6 6.24 13.25 7.65
C ILE A 6 7.71 13.53 8.00
N SER A 7 8.29 14.60 7.46
CA SER A 7 9.68 14.98 7.73
C SER A 7 9.92 15.48 9.17
N ASP A 8 8.87 15.79 9.92
CA ASP A 8 8.95 16.14 11.35
C ASP A 8 9.11 14.90 12.23
N ILE A 9 8.72 13.71 11.76
CA ILE A 9 8.84 12.46 12.52
C ILE A 9 10.27 11.92 12.35
N LYS A 10 11.05 11.89 13.44
CA LYS A 10 12.40 11.30 13.45
C LYS A 10 12.46 9.92 14.09
N GLY A 11 11.49 9.59 14.93
CA GLY A 11 11.28 8.25 15.47
C GLY A 11 9.81 8.06 15.83
N ALA A 12 9.33 6.83 15.76
CA ALA A 12 7.96 6.48 16.10
C ALA A 12 7.92 5.38 17.17
N ILE A 13 7.18 5.63 18.25
CA ILE A 13 6.94 4.69 19.34
C ILE A 13 5.45 4.40 19.36
N PHE A 14 5.08 3.15 19.14
CA PHE A 14 3.68 2.73 19.16
C PHE A 14 3.38 1.95 20.44
N ASP A 15 2.25 2.27 21.08
CA ASP A 15 1.61 1.25 21.89
C ASP A 15 1.14 0.09 21.01
N MET A 16 0.98 -1.08 21.61
CA MET A 16 0.51 -2.26 20.91
C MET A 16 -1.02 -2.31 20.89
N ASP A 17 -1.62 -2.33 22.08
CA ASP A 17 -3.03 -2.59 22.29
C ASP A 17 -3.85 -1.32 22.05
N GLY A 18 -4.95 -1.43 21.32
CA GLY A 18 -5.74 -0.27 20.95
C GLY A 18 -5.04 0.71 19.99
N VAL A 19 -3.81 0.42 19.55
CA VAL A 19 -3.04 1.24 18.61
C VAL A 19 -2.61 0.46 17.37
N LEU A 20 -1.72 -0.53 17.51
CA LEU A 20 -1.29 -1.38 16.38
C LEU A 20 -2.28 -2.52 16.13
N LEU A 21 -2.83 -3.09 17.20
CA LEU A 21 -3.72 -4.25 17.15
C LEU A 21 -5.11 -3.91 17.66
N ASP A 22 -6.11 -4.54 17.05
CA ASP A 22 -7.49 -4.50 17.51
C ASP A 22 -7.69 -5.54 18.62
N SER A 23 -7.09 -5.29 19.77
CA SER A 23 -7.00 -6.22 20.90
C SER A 23 -7.83 -5.84 22.13
N MET A 24 -8.31 -4.59 22.22
CA MET A 24 -9.10 -4.13 23.37
C MET A 24 -10.37 -4.96 23.61
N PRO A 25 -11.13 -5.38 22.57
CA PRO A 25 -12.28 -6.25 22.78
C PRO A 25 -11.95 -7.59 23.48
N MET A 26 -10.74 -8.13 23.29
CA MET A 26 -10.30 -9.34 24.00
C MET A 26 -10.14 -9.07 25.50
N TRP A 27 -9.57 -7.94 25.88
CA TRP A 27 -9.36 -7.59 27.29
C TRP A 27 -10.67 -7.28 28.01
N ASP A 28 -11.56 -6.56 27.35
CA ASP A 28 -12.89 -6.23 27.89
C ASP A 28 -13.69 -7.52 28.15
N HIS A 29 -13.63 -8.48 27.23
CA HIS A 29 -14.45 -9.70 27.29
C HIS A 29 -13.69 -10.97 27.70
N ALA A 30 -12.50 -10.84 28.31
CA ALA A 30 -11.62 -11.98 28.58
C ALA A 30 -12.27 -13.05 29.47
N GLY A 31 -13.00 -12.64 30.50
CA GLY A 31 -13.73 -13.54 31.40
C GLY A 31 -14.89 -14.25 30.70
N GLU A 32 -15.61 -13.55 29.84
CA GLU A 32 -16.73 -14.11 29.07
C GLU A 32 -16.24 -15.14 28.04
N MET A 33 -15.14 -14.81 27.34
CA MET A 33 -14.52 -15.72 26.39
C MET A 33 -14.00 -16.99 27.06
N TYR A 34 -13.40 -16.85 28.26
CA TYR A 34 -12.99 -17.99 29.07
C TYR A 34 -14.18 -18.87 29.47
N LEU A 35 -15.26 -18.28 30.01
CA LEU A 35 -16.48 -19.01 30.39
C LEU A 35 -17.12 -19.72 29.18
N ALA A 36 -17.18 -19.05 28.03
CA ALA A 36 -17.69 -19.64 26.80
C ALA A 36 -16.85 -20.86 26.37
N GLY A 37 -15.53 -20.81 26.55
CA GLY A 37 -14.63 -21.95 26.35
C GLY A 37 -14.89 -23.14 27.28
N GLN A 38 -15.45 -22.88 28.47
CA GLN A 38 -15.93 -23.90 29.41
C GLN A 38 -17.38 -24.34 29.15
N GLY A 39 -18.03 -23.83 28.08
CA GLY A 39 -19.43 -24.10 27.76
C GLY A 39 -20.44 -23.35 28.64
N ILE A 40 -20.00 -22.31 29.35
CA ILE A 40 -20.82 -21.50 30.25
C ILE A 40 -21.14 -20.17 29.58
N GLN A 41 -22.42 -19.81 29.53
CA GLN A 41 -22.84 -18.52 29.02
C GLN A 41 -22.73 -17.47 30.13
N ALA A 42 -21.91 -16.44 29.91
CA ALA A 42 -21.80 -15.30 30.81
C ALA A 42 -23.11 -14.49 30.87
N GLU A 43 -23.39 -13.92 32.04
CA GLU A 43 -24.46 -12.93 32.20
C GLU A 43 -24.09 -11.63 31.45
N PRO A 44 -25.09 -10.86 30.98
CA PRO A 44 -24.83 -9.56 30.37
C PRO A 44 -24.06 -8.64 31.33
N ASP A 45 -23.20 -7.79 30.78
CA ASP A 45 -22.43 -6.78 31.51
C ASP A 45 -21.38 -7.37 32.49
N LEU A 46 -20.97 -8.64 32.34
CA LEU A 46 -19.95 -9.27 33.18
C LEU A 46 -18.62 -8.50 33.10
N GLU A 47 -18.27 -7.98 31.92
CA GLU A 47 -17.10 -7.14 31.71
C GLU A 47 -17.06 -5.95 32.67
N LYS A 48 -18.20 -5.28 32.88
CA LYS A 48 -18.30 -4.12 33.78
C LYS A 48 -18.11 -4.52 35.23
N VAL A 49 -18.62 -5.68 35.63
CA VAL A 49 -18.43 -6.20 36.98
C VAL A 49 -16.95 -6.52 37.22
N LEU A 50 -16.34 -7.29 36.32
CA LEU A 50 -14.93 -7.69 36.44
C LEU A 50 -13.99 -6.48 36.38
N PHE A 51 -14.30 -5.46 35.60
CA PHE A 51 -13.52 -4.23 35.48
C PHE A 51 -13.37 -3.48 36.82
N THR A 52 -14.30 -3.65 37.75
CA THR A 52 -14.21 -3.04 39.10
C THR A 52 -13.28 -3.79 40.06
N MET A 53 -12.73 -4.93 39.64
CA MET A 53 -11.99 -5.86 40.48
C MET A 53 -10.57 -6.09 39.98
N THR A 54 -9.67 -6.45 40.89
CA THR A 54 -8.37 -7.03 40.51
C THR A 54 -8.60 -8.40 39.86
N MET A 55 -7.69 -8.86 38.99
CA MET A 55 -7.73 -10.21 38.41
C MET A 55 -7.99 -11.32 39.45
N MET A 56 -7.39 -11.24 40.63
CA MET A 56 -7.59 -12.23 41.69
C MET A 56 -9.03 -12.29 42.18
N LYS A 57 -9.57 -11.13 42.59
CA LYS A 57 -10.97 -10.98 42.99
C LYS A 57 -11.96 -11.30 41.87
N GLY A 58 -11.63 -10.96 40.63
CA GLY A 58 -12.45 -11.30 39.47
C GLY A 58 -12.53 -12.81 39.27
N ALA A 59 -11.41 -13.52 39.41
CA ALA A 59 -11.39 -14.98 39.33
C ALA A 59 -12.12 -15.64 40.51
N GLU A 60 -11.99 -15.12 41.73
CA GLU A 60 -12.77 -15.56 42.91
C GLU A 60 -14.28 -15.34 42.68
N TYR A 61 -14.66 -14.17 42.15
CA TYR A 61 -16.04 -13.87 41.79
C TYR A 61 -16.57 -14.87 40.74
N MET A 62 -15.81 -15.13 39.67
CA MET A 62 -16.20 -16.08 38.64
C MET A 62 -16.32 -17.51 39.19
N GLN A 63 -15.41 -17.90 40.09
CA GLN A 63 -15.42 -19.20 40.74
C GLN A 63 -16.71 -19.40 41.54
N GLU A 64 -17.07 -18.44 42.40
CA GLU A 64 -18.24 -18.54 43.27
C GLU A 64 -19.55 -18.38 42.49
N HIS A 65 -19.62 -17.38 41.60
CA HIS A 65 -20.86 -17.01 40.90
C HIS A 65 -21.27 -18.01 39.83
N TYR A 66 -20.30 -18.58 39.10
CA TYR A 66 -20.54 -19.57 38.04
C TYR A 66 -20.29 -21.01 38.49
N GLY A 67 -19.94 -21.24 39.76
CA GLY A 67 -19.76 -22.58 40.33
C GLY A 67 -18.62 -23.38 39.69
N LEU A 68 -17.51 -22.73 39.35
CA LEU A 68 -16.38 -23.37 38.67
C LEU A 68 -15.62 -24.30 39.63
N GLU A 69 -15.41 -25.56 39.24
CA GLU A 69 -14.58 -26.54 39.98
C GLU A 69 -13.07 -26.32 39.78
N LEU A 70 -12.64 -25.06 39.70
CA LEU A 70 -11.26 -24.64 39.51
C LEU A 70 -10.90 -23.63 40.59
N SER A 71 -9.66 -23.67 41.06
CA SER A 71 -9.14 -22.60 41.92
C SER A 71 -9.10 -21.28 41.15
N ALA A 72 -9.21 -20.16 41.85
CA ALA A 72 -9.08 -18.85 41.25
C ALA A 72 -7.73 -18.65 40.51
N LYS A 73 -6.67 -19.38 40.90
CA LYS A 73 -5.40 -19.40 40.15
C LYS A 73 -5.53 -20.14 38.81
N GLU A 74 -6.16 -21.30 38.78
CA GLU A 74 -6.39 -22.06 37.53
C GLU A 74 -7.31 -21.29 36.56
N ILE A 75 -8.27 -20.52 37.09
CA ILE A 75 -9.10 -19.61 36.29
C ILE A 75 -8.25 -18.52 35.66
N ILE A 76 -7.36 -17.88 36.42
CA ILE A 76 -6.42 -16.86 35.88
C ILE A 76 -5.51 -17.48 34.81
N ASP A 77 -4.96 -18.66 35.07
CA ASP A 77 -4.09 -19.35 34.10
C ASP A 77 -4.87 -19.66 32.79
N GLY A 78 -6.13 -20.07 32.88
CA GLY A 78 -6.99 -20.31 31.73
C GLY A 78 -7.42 -19.04 30.97
N ILE A 79 -7.67 -17.93 31.68
CA ILE A 79 -7.89 -16.62 31.05
C ILE A 79 -6.63 -16.19 30.30
N ASN A 80 -5.46 -16.30 30.93
CA ASN A 80 -4.17 -15.99 30.29
C ASN A 80 -3.90 -16.84 29.05
N GLU A 81 -4.29 -18.12 29.06
CA GLU A 81 -4.19 -18.98 27.88
C GLU A 81 -5.14 -18.54 26.76
N THR A 82 -6.35 -18.09 27.11
CA THR A 82 -7.33 -17.55 26.16
C THR A 82 -6.80 -16.28 25.50
N VAL A 83 -6.20 -15.37 26.28
CA VAL A 83 -5.51 -14.17 25.79
C VAL A 83 -4.37 -14.58 24.85
N ARG A 84 -3.51 -15.52 25.27
CA ARG A 84 -2.41 -16.00 24.44
C ARG A 84 -2.89 -16.56 23.10
N ASP A 85 -3.94 -17.39 23.10
CA ASP A 85 -4.54 -17.92 21.88
C ASP A 85 -5.05 -16.81 20.96
N PHE A 86 -5.71 -15.79 21.53
CA PHE A 86 -6.17 -14.65 20.77
C PHE A 86 -5.01 -13.90 20.07
N TYR A 87 -3.93 -13.58 20.78
CA TYR A 87 -2.77 -12.93 20.17
C TYR A 87 -2.06 -13.83 19.16
N ALA A 88 -1.98 -15.13 19.41
CA ALA A 88 -1.29 -16.08 18.53
C ALA A 88 -2.08 -16.40 17.26
N ASN A 89 -3.42 -16.38 17.31
CA ASN A 89 -4.25 -16.91 16.23
C ASN A 89 -5.34 -15.98 15.67
N LYS A 90 -5.76 -14.92 16.38
CA LYS A 90 -7.02 -14.21 16.05
C LYS A 90 -6.91 -12.70 15.90
N VAL A 91 -6.02 -12.04 16.65
CA VAL A 91 -5.97 -10.57 16.67
C VAL A 91 -5.64 -10.00 15.29
N GLU A 92 -6.31 -8.95 14.85
CA GLU A 92 -6.01 -8.32 13.56
C GLU A 92 -5.32 -6.95 13.77
N PRO A 93 -4.49 -6.49 12.83
CA PRO A 93 -4.01 -5.11 12.84
C PRO A 93 -5.18 -4.13 12.75
N LYS A 94 -5.08 -2.99 13.43
CA LYS A 94 -6.02 -1.88 13.20
C LYS A 94 -5.91 -1.38 11.76
N SER A 95 -7.04 -0.91 11.22
CA SER A 95 -7.11 -0.34 9.87
C SER A 95 -6.10 0.80 9.70
N GLY A 96 -5.34 0.77 8.60
CA GLY A 96 -4.29 1.75 8.27
C GLY A 96 -2.92 1.51 8.92
N VAL A 97 -2.79 0.56 9.86
CA VAL A 97 -1.51 0.25 10.52
C VAL A 97 -0.46 -0.29 9.54
N PRO A 98 -0.74 -1.31 8.69
CA PRO A 98 0.24 -1.79 7.73
C PRO A 98 0.72 -0.70 6.76
N GLU A 99 -0.17 0.20 6.35
CA GLU A 99 0.11 1.34 5.48
C GLU A 99 1.02 2.36 6.16
N LEU A 100 0.73 2.72 7.41
CA LEU A 100 1.53 3.66 8.18
C LEU A 100 2.93 3.13 8.47
N LEU A 101 3.06 1.88 8.93
CA LEU A 101 4.36 1.29 9.21
C LEU A 101 5.23 1.18 7.95
N ARG A 102 4.64 0.76 6.82
CA ARG A 102 5.31 0.76 5.52
C ARG A 102 5.71 2.18 5.09
N PHE A 103 4.83 3.16 5.34
CA PHE A 103 5.10 4.56 5.03
C PHE A 103 6.27 5.11 5.86
N LEU A 104 6.31 4.86 7.17
CA LEU A 104 7.43 5.28 8.03
C LEU A 104 8.76 4.66 7.58
N LYS A 105 8.76 3.36 7.26
CA LYS A 105 9.96 2.69 6.76
C LYS A 105 10.49 3.27 5.45
N ARG A 106 9.61 3.70 4.54
CA ARG A 106 10.02 4.36 3.29
C ARG A 106 10.82 5.65 3.52
N TYR A 107 10.59 6.34 4.64
CA TYR A 107 11.32 7.56 5.00
C TYR A 107 12.49 7.31 5.95
N ASP A 108 12.91 6.05 6.11
CA ASP A 108 13.95 5.61 7.03
C ASP A 108 13.67 6.04 8.49
N ILE A 109 12.39 6.10 8.86
CA ILE A 109 11.99 6.44 10.22
C ILE A 109 12.04 5.17 11.08
N PRO A 110 12.84 5.14 12.16
CA PRO A 110 12.87 4.02 13.08
C PRO A 110 11.54 3.90 13.84
N VAL A 111 11.13 2.66 14.07
CA VAL A 111 9.84 2.28 14.66
C VAL A 111 10.09 1.33 15.83
N THR A 112 9.55 1.67 16.99
CA THR A 112 9.59 0.82 18.18
C THR A 112 8.21 0.61 18.76
N VAL A 113 8.06 -0.45 19.55
CA VAL A 113 6.83 -0.74 20.30
C VAL A 113 7.12 -0.56 21.79
N ALA A 114 6.24 0.14 22.51
CA ALA A 114 6.29 0.34 23.95
C ALA A 114 4.95 -0.07 24.56
N THR A 115 4.90 -1.24 25.22
CA THR A 115 3.62 -1.84 25.63
C THR A 115 3.67 -2.45 27.03
N SER A 116 2.50 -2.54 27.66
CA SER A 116 2.30 -3.30 28.90
C SER A 116 2.12 -4.80 28.65
N THR A 117 1.83 -5.20 27.41
CA THR A 117 1.65 -6.61 27.03
C THR A 117 2.98 -7.34 26.95
N ASP A 118 2.99 -8.59 27.41
CA ASP A 118 4.21 -9.40 27.42
C ASP A 118 4.74 -9.69 26.02
N ARG A 119 6.08 -9.68 25.91
CA ARG A 119 6.81 -9.80 24.64
C ARG A 119 6.36 -10.99 23.80
N CYS A 120 6.11 -12.14 24.41
CA CYS A 120 5.72 -13.35 23.68
C CYS A 120 4.39 -13.19 22.93
N HIS A 121 3.43 -12.43 23.47
CA HIS A 121 2.16 -12.15 22.80
C HIS A 121 2.34 -11.14 21.67
N VAL A 122 3.14 -10.09 21.92
CA VAL A 122 3.47 -9.06 20.93
C VAL A 122 4.18 -9.67 19.71
N GLU A 123 5.23 -10.46 19.95
CA GLU A 123 6.00 -11.10 18.87
C GLU A 123 5.14 -12.10 18.08
N ALA A 124 4.33 -12.92 18.75
CA ALA A 124 3.44 -13.87 18.08
C ALA A 124 2.47 -13.15 17.12
N ALA A 125 1.84 -12.07 17.58
CA ALA A 125 0.90 -11.31 16.76
C ALA A 125 1.60 -10.57 15.60
N LEU A 126 2.72 -9.88 15.85
CA LEU A 126 3.43 -9.13 14.80
C LEU A 126 4.04 -10.06 13.74
N VAL A 127 4.50 -11.25 14.11
CA VAL A 127 5.02 -12.23 13.15
C VAL A 127 3.89 -12.77 12.29
N ARG A 128 2.77 -13.22 12.88
CA ARG A 128 1.63 -13.75 12.11
C ARG A 128 1.08 -12.71 11.13
N THR A 129 0.92 -11.47 11.58
CA THR A 129 0.38 -10.37 10.77
C THR A 129 1.39 -9.80 9.77
N GLY A 130 2.64 -10.25 9.80
CA GLY A 130 3.70 -9.77 8.92
C GLY A 130 4.19 -8.35 9.22
N LEU A 131 3.82 -7.79 10.38
CA LEU A 131 4.19 -6.44 10.81
C LEU A 131 5.57 -6.38 11.46
N MET A 132 6.09 -7.50 11.98
CA MET A 132 7.38 -7.56 12.68
C MET A 132 8.54 -7.00 11.84
N LYS A 133 8.48 -7.15 10.51
CA LYS A 133 9.50 -6.62 9.59
C LYS A 133 9.61 -5.08 9.60
N TYR A 134 8.61 -4.38 10.14
CA TYR A 134 8.60 -2.93 10.26
C TYR A 134 8.94 -2.45 11.68
N VAL A 135 9.15 -3.34 12.65
CA VAL A 135 9.43 -2.97 14.05
C VAL A 135 10.90 -3.23 14.36
N ASP A 136 11.64 -2.18 14.74
CA ASP A 136 13.06 -2.27 15.04
C ASP A 136 13.33 -2.85 16.43
N ARG A 137 12.44 -2.57 17.39
CA ARG A 137 12.54 -3.12 18.75
C ARG A 137 11.22 -3.04 19.52
N ILE A 138 11.01 -4.03 20.39
CA ILE A 138 9.90 -4.08 21.35
C ILE A 138 10.48 -3.84 22.75
N PHE A 139 9.83 -2.94 23.50
CA PHE A 139 10.04 -2.67 24.91
C PHE A 139 8.75 -3.00 25.68
N THR A 140 8.87 -3.77 26.77
CA THR A 140 7.72 -4.08 27.63
C THR A 140 7.87 -3.44 29.01
N CYS A 141 6.75 -3.09 29.64
CA CYS A 141 6.74 -2.60 31.03
C CYS A 141 7.39 -3.60 32.00
N SER A 142 7.25 -4.91 31.74
CA SER A 142 7.87 -5.97 32.54
C SER A 142 9.41 -5.96 32.48
N GLU A 143 9.99 -5.62 31.31
CA GLU A 143 11.44 -5.48 31.14
C GLU A 143 11.98 -4.17 31.71
N VAL A 144 11.21 -3.09 31.59
CA VAL A 144 11.60 -1.76 32.09
C VAL A 144 11.45 -1.64 33.61
N GLY A 145 10.56 -2.46 34.20
CA GLY A 145 10.28 -2.55 35.63
C GLY A 145 9.33 -1.47 36.16
N VAL A 146 8.71 -0.68 35.29
CA VAL A 146 7.73 0.36 35.64
C VAL A 146 6.70 0.50 34.52
N GLY A 147 5.44 0.73 34.90
CA GLY A 147 4.33 0.90 33.95
C GLY A 147 4.29 2.29 33.31
N LYS A 148 3.66 2.38 32.13
CA LYS A 148 3.56 3.62 31.32
C LYS A 148 2.93 4.79 32.06
N ALA A 149 1.95 4.55 32.92
CA ALA A 149 1.27 5.60 33.69
C ALA A 149 2.13 6.18 34.84
N ALA A 150 3.18 5.48 35.25
CA ALA A 150 3.99 5.87 36.40
C ALA A 150 5.30 6.58 36.01
N SER A 151 5.78 6.39 34.78
CA SER A 151 7.08 6.89 34.35
C SER A 151 7.24 6.87 32.82
N PRO A 152 7.83 7.93 32.21
CA PRO A 152 8.10 7.97 30.77
C PRO A 152 9.28 7.10 30.33
N LYS A 153 9.97 6.45 31.27
CA LYS A 153 11.19 5.65 31.06
C LYS A 153 11.13 4.69 29.88
N ILE A 154 9.99 4.05 29.62
CA ILE A 154 9.85 3.14 28.47
C ILE A 154 9.98 3.88 27.14
N TYR A 155 9.39 5.08 27.03
CA TYR A 155 9.48 5.92 25.85
C TYR A 155 10.89 6.52 25.70
N GLU A 156 11.50 6.92 26.82
CA GLU A 156 12.89 7.42 26.84
C GLU A 156 13.88 6.36 26.35
N MET A 157 13.76 5.12 26.82
CA MET A 157 14.59 4.00 26.37
C MET A 157 14.38 3.68 24.88
N ALA A 158 13.13 3.78 24.39
CA ALA A 158 12.82 3.60 22.99
C ALA A 158 13.44 4.71 22.11
N ALA A 159 13.34 5.97 22.52
CA ALA A 159 13.96 7.10 21.83
C ALA A 159 15.49 7.05 21.83
N GLU A 160 16.09 6.67 22.96
CA GLU A 160 17.54 6.45 23.07
C GLU A 160 18.02 5.38 22.09
N PHE A 161 17.28 4.26 21.99
CA PHE A 161 17.59 3.21 21.01
C PHE A 161 17.52 3.71 19.55
N MET A 162 16.55 4.55 19.23
CA MET A 162 16.40 5.15 17.90
C MET A 162 17.41 6.28 17.64
N GLY A 163 18.06 6.81 18.68
CA GLY A 163 18.96 7.96 18.59
C GLY A 163 18.23 9.27 18.31
N THR A 164 16.98 9.40 18.75
CA THR A 164 16.11 10.55 18.45
C THR A 164 15.80 11.38 19.69
N PRO A 165 15.75 12.72 19.60
CA PRO A 165 15.30 13.55 20.72
C PRO A 165 13.80 13.36 20.95
N ALA A 166 13.36 13.47 22.21
CA ALA A 166 11.94 13.33 22.56
C ALA A 166 11.04 14.27 21.74
N SER A 167 11.47 15.52 21.53
CA SER A 167 10.72 16.53 20.78
C SER A 167 10.43 16.18 19.31
N ASP A 168 11.19 15.24 18.74
CA ASP A 168 11.06 14.82 17.35
C ASP A 168 10.62 13.34 17.26
N THR A 169 10.28 12.74 18.40
CA THR A 169 9.83 11.35 18.52
C THR A 169 8.34 11.32 18.80
N PHE A 170 7.60 10.63 17.95
CA PHE A 170 6.15 10.56 18.00
C PHE A 170 5.72 9.33 18.79
N VAL A 171 4.90 9.52 19.81
CA VAL A 171 4.33 8.45 20.65
C VAL A 171 2.85 8.29 20.31
N PHE A 172 2.47 7.09 19.89
CA PHE A 172 1.10 6.73 19.50
C PHE A 172 0.42 5.95 20.62
N GLU A 173 -0.64 6.51 21.20
CA GLU A 173 -1.33 5.98 22.38
C GLU A 173 -2.85 6.15 22.24
N ASP A 174 -3.61 5.23 22.84
CA ASP A 174 -5.07 5.28 22.98
C ASP A 174 -5.50 5.48 24.45
N ALA A 175 -4.54 5.43 25.39
CA ALA A 175 -4.77 5.56 26.82
C ALA A 175 -4.30 6.91 27.39
N TYR A 176 -5.21 7.61 28.06
CA TYR A 176 -4.97 8.93 28.65
C TYR A 176 -3.71 9.00 29.54
N HIS A 177 -3.56 8.09 30.52
CA HIS A 177 -2.42 8.15 31.47
C HIS A 177 -1.07 7.94 30.78
N ALA A 178 -1.06 7.14 29.71
CA ALA A 178 0.12 6.88 28.91
C ALA A 178 0.47 8.10 28.04
N ALA A 179 -0.54 8.71 27.41
CA ALA A 179 -0.41 9.97 26.67
C ALA A 179 0.09 11.13 27.56
N GLU A 180 -0.48 11.32 28.76
CA GLU A 180 -0.01 12.33 29.72
C GLU A 180 1.46 12.11 30.10
N THR A 181 1.84 10.86 30.35
CA THR A 181 3.22 10.53 30.72
C THR A 181 4.19 10.79 29.58
N ALA A 182 3.83 10.42 28.35
CA ALA A 182 4.62 10.72 27.15
C ALA A 182 4.75 12.24 26.92
N GLN A 183 3.64 12.99 27.04
CA GLN A 183 3.65 14.43 26.89
C GLN A 183 4.56 15.11 27.92
N ASN A 184 4.48 14.69 29.18
CA ASN A 184 5.36 15.19 30.25
C ASN A 184 6.83 14.83 30.04
N GLY A 185 7.10 13.73 29.32
CA GLY A 185 8.44 13.34 28.85
C GLY A 185 8.98 14.18 27.68
N GLY A 186 8.18 15.11 27.14
CA GLY A 186 8.57 15.99 26.04
C GLY A 186 8.42 15.35 24.65
N PHE A 187 7.67 14.26 24.54
CA PHE A 187 7.35 13.59 23.28
C PHE A 187 6.22 14.31 22.52
N VAL A 188 6.17 14.12 21.20
CA VAL A 188 5.00 14.50 20.40
C VAL A 188 3.97 13.38 20.50
N VAL A 189 2.80 13.66 21.07
CA VAL A 189 1.81 12.62 21.36
C VAL A 189 0.71 12.61 20.30
N VAL A 190 0.49 11.45 19.68
CA VAL A 190 -0.58 11.17 18.74
C VAL A 190 -1.59 10.24 19.41
N GLY A 191 -2.73 10.81 19.79
CA GLY A 191 -3.86 10.08 20.35
C GLY A 191 -4.69 9.39 19.28
N LEU A 192 -5.10 8.15 19.54
CA LEU A 192 -5.99 7.39 18.68
C LEU A 192 -7.27 7.03 19.43
N PHE A 193 -8.39 7.10 18.71
CA PHE A 193 -9.66 6.61 19.24
C PHE A 193 -9.61 5.09 19.42
N ASP A 194 -10.03 4.65 20.59
CA ASP A 194 -10.48 3.29 20.86
C ASP A 194 -11.85 3.34 21.54
N GLU A 195 -12.63 2.28 21.33
CA GLU A 195 -13.95 2.15 21.93
C GLU A 195 -13.85 2.00 23.47
N SER A 196 -12.83 1.27 23.95
CA SER A 196 -12.55 1.05 25.37
C SER A 196 -12.21 2.34 26.13
N SER A 197 -11.70 3.36 25.44
CA SER A 197 -11.35 4.66 26.03
C SER A 197 -12.44 5.73 25.88
N ARG A 198 -13.64 5.37 25.38
CA ARG A 198 -14.76 6.29 25.08
C ARG A 198 -15.05 7.31 26.18
N ASP A 199 -15.11 6.86 27.43
CA ASP A 199 -15.51 7.71 28.55
C ASP A 199 -14.40 8.69 29.00
N ARG A 200 -13.16 8.51 28.54
CA ARG A 200 -12.00 9.36 28.86
C ARG A 200 -11.38 10.04 27.64
N GLN A 201 -12.11 10.10 26.53
CA GLN A 201 -11.58 10.71 25.30
C GLN A 201 -11.25 12.19 25.46
N GLY A 202 -12.04 12.91 26.26
CA GLY A 202 -11.75 14.31 26.58
C GLY A 202 -10.39 14.48 27.26
N ASP A 203 -10.05 13.57 28.17
CA ASP A 203 -8.79 13.57 28.89
C ASP A 203 -7.65 13.18 27.94
N LEU A 204 -7.80 12.13 27.13
CA LEU A 204 -6.80 11.75 26.13
C LEU A 204 -6.47 12.92 25.19
N ILE A 205 -7.49 13.57 24.62
CA ILE A 205 -7.31 14.69 23.69
C ILE A 205 -6.55 15.86 24.34
N ALA A 206 -6.76 16.11 25.63
CA ALA A 206 -6.08 17.19 26.35
C ALA A 206 -4.56 17.00 26.44
N HIS A 207 -4.09 15.75 26.35
CA HIS A 207 -2.68 15.38 26.45
C HIS A 207 -2.03 14.96 25.12
N CYS A 208 -2.73 15.17 24.00
CA CYS A 208 -2.23 14.87 22.68
C CYS A 208 -1.95 16.13 21.86
N ASP A 209 -0.85 16.15 21.11
CA ASP A 209 -0.57 17.19 20.10
C ASP A 209 -1.46 17.01 18.87
N HIS A 210 -1.79 15.74 18.57
CA HIS A 210 -2.65 15.33 17.46
C HIS A 210 -3.60 14.22 17.91
N TYR A 211 -4.83 14.22 17.38
CA TYR A 211 -5.81 13.18 17.68
C TYR A 211 -6.54 12.74 16.41
N PHE A 212 -6.69 11.43 16.23
CA PHE A 212 -7.36 10.83 15.07
C PHE A 212 -8.32 9.72 15.47
N LYS A 213 -9.36 9.50 14.67
CA LYS A 213 -10.30 8.38 14.91
C LYS A 213 -9.76 7.04 14.42
N SER A 214 -8.81 7.06 13.49
CA SER A 214 -8.18 5.87 12.91
C SER A 214 -6.82 6.24 12.31
N MET A 215 -5.98 5.23 12.03
CA MET A 215 -4.74 5.45 11.29
C MET A 215 -5.01 5.88 9.84
N ASP A 216 -6.12 5.45 9.23
CA ASP A 216 -6.53 5.93 7.90
C ASP A 216 -6.81 7.44 7.90
N ASP A 217 -7.52 7.93 8.90
CA ASP A 217 -7.79 9.37 9.09
C ASP A 217 -6.48 10.13 9.26
N MET A 218 -5.55 9.57 10.04
CA MET A 218 -4.22 10.14 10.20
C MET A 218 -3.48 10.18 8.86
N LEU A 219 -3.37 9.07 8.13
CA LEU A 219 -2.68 8.99 6.84
C LEU A 219 -3.23 10.00 5.82
N CYS A 220 -4.55 10.21 5.80
CA CYS A 220 -5.18 11.22 4.97
C CYS A 220 -4.82 12.67 5.37
N SER A 221 -4.42 12.87 6.64
CA SER A 221 -4.05 14.17 7.20
C SER A 221 -2.56 14.48 7.12
N ILE A 222 -1.70 13.44 7.04
CA ILE A 222 -0.26 13.60 6.91
C ILE A 222 0.02 14.26 5.56
N ASN A 223 0.64 15.43 5.59
CA ASN A 223 1.16 16.01 4.36
C ASN A 223 2.35 15.17 3.92
N SER A 224 2.25 14.59 2.72
CA SER A 224 3.41 14.01 2.05
C SER A 224 4.50 15.08 1.93
N ASP A 225 5.70 14.75 2.38
CA ASP A 225 6.86 15.62 2.16
C ASP A 225 7.21 15.59 0.67
N ARG A 226 6.70 16.59 -0.05
CA ARG A 226 6.95 16.77 -1.48
C ARG A 226 8.40 17.18 -1.79
N SER A 227 9.25 17.39 -0.78
CA SER A 227 10.68 17.61 -1.00
C SER A 227 11.43 16.32 -1.35
N ARG A 228 10.82 15.14 -1.12
CA ARG A 228 11.43 13.82 -1.35
C ARG A 228 10.52 12.91 -2.16
N LEU A 229 10.29 13.26 -3.42
CA LEU A 229 9.53 12.40 -4.34
C LEU A 229 10.41 11.28 -4.91
N VAL A 230 9.87 10.07 -4.97
CA VAL A 230 10.54 8.92 -5.57
C VAL A 230 10.58 9.07 -7.09
N PRO A 231 11.74 8.93 -7.77
CA PRO A 231 11.83 9.11 -9.22
C PRO A 231 11.34 7.88 -10.00
N VAL A 232 10.52 8.09 -11.02
CA VAL A 232 10.00 7.05 -11.94
C VAL A 232 10.19 7.52 -13.38
N LEU A 233 10.73 6.65 -14.23
CA LEU A 233 10.95 6.95 -15.65
C LEU A 233 9.85 6.31 -16.50
N THR A 234 9.22 7.07 -17.40
CA THR A 234 8.49 6.50 -18.54
C THR A 234 9.35 6.51 -19.81
N ILE A 235 9.30 5.43 -20.57
CA ILE A 235 9.88 5.32 -21.91
C ILE A 235 8.72 5.03 -22.89
N ALA A 236 8.24 6.06 -23.57
CA ALA A 236 7.04 5.96 -24.41
C ALA A 236 6.95 7.09 -25.46
N GLY A 237 5.97 6.99 -26.35
CA GLY A 237 5.62 8.05 -27.30
C GLY A 237 4.91 9.24 -26.63
N SER A 238 5.00 10.40 -27.27
CA SER A 238 4.30 11.63 -26.89
C SER A 238 2.99 11.77 -27.65
N ASP A 239 1.88 11.84 -26.91
CA ASP A 239 0.54 12.16 -27.41
C ASP A 239 0.28 13.66 -27.27
N SER A 240 0.15 14.38 -28.40
CA SER A 240 -0.07 15.83 -28.40
C SER A 240 -1.36 16.29 -27.71
N SER A 241 -2.37 15.42 -27.57
CA SER A 241 -3.59 15.75 -26.82
C SER A 241 -3.45 15.61 -25.32
N GLY A 242 -2.41 14.91 -24.88
CA GLY A 242 -2.11 14.67 -23.49
C GLY A 242 -3.01 13.65 -22.80
N GLY A 243 -3.76 12.83 -23.55
CA GLY A 243 -4.64 11.80 -23.01
C GLY A 243 -3.96 10.45 -22.76
N ALA A 244 -2.92 10.12 -23.52
CA ALA A 244 -2.10 8.91 -23.40
C ALA A 244 -0.59 9.24 -23.42
N GLY A 245 0.25 8.23 -23.71
CA GLY A 245 1.70 8.39 -23.87
C GLY A 245 2.40 8.94 -22.62
N VAL A 246 3.55 9.57 -22.81
CA VAL A 246 4.32 10.16 -21.69
C VAL A 246 3.51 11.21 -20.92
N GLN A 247 2.53 11.86 -21.55
CA GLN A 247 1.67 12.84 -20.87
C GLN A 247 0.76 12.18 -19.84
N ALA A 248 0.08 11.09 -20.19
CA ALA A 248 -0.72 10.32 -19.23
C ALA A 248 0.16 9.71 -18.14
N ASP A 249 1.35 9.23 -18.52
CA ASP A 249 2.30 8.65 -17.59
C ASP A 249 2.75 9.66 -16.53
N LEU A 250 3.23 10.85 -16.96
CA LEU A 250 3.69 11.90 -16.06
C LEU A 250 2.57 12.46 -15.17
N LYS A 251 1.36 12.64 -15.72
CA LYS A 251 0.19 13.07 -14.92
C LYS A 251 -0.17 12.03 -13.87
N THR A 252 -0.14 10.76 -14.24
CA THR A 252 -0.39 9.63 -13.32
C THR A 252 0.66 9.56 -12.22
N MET A 253 1.94 9.65 -12.59
CA MET A 253 3.06 9.67 -11.65
C MET A 253 2.92 10.80 -10.64
N GLN A 254 2.60 12.02 -11.11
CA GLN A 254 2.38 13.17 -10.24
C GLN A 254 1.18 12.98 -9.31
N ALA A 255 0.06 12.47 -9.82
CA ALA A 255 -1.14 12.19 -9.02
C ALA A 255 -0.90 11.08 -7.98
N ASN A 256 -0.04 10.12 -8.32
CA ASN A 256 0.41 9.06 -7.42
C ASN A 256 1.61 9.50 -6.56
N GLY A 257 1.97 10.78 -6.48
CA GLY A 257 2.96 11.27 -5.54
C GLY A 257 4.39 10.74 -5.77
N VAL A 258 4.78 10.53 -7.04
CA VAL A 258 6.15 10.23 -7.44
C VAL A 258 6.64 11.29 -8.44
N PHE A 259 7.96 11.43 -8.60
CA PHE A 259 8.56 12.35 -9.56
C PHE A 259 8.67 11.66 -10.92
N GLY A 260 7.86 12.10 -11.88
CA GLY A 260 7.86 11.56 -13.23
C GLY A 260 8.96 12.14 -14.11
N MET A 261 9.69 11.27 -14.80
CA MET A 261 10.70 11.59 -15.81
C MET A 261 10.34 10.86 -17.11
N SER A 262 10.86 11.32 -18.25
CA SER A 262 10.56 10.69 -19.55
C SER A 262 11.76 10.54 -20.45
N ALA A 263 11.77 9.46 -21.24
CA ALA A 263 12.55 9.29 -22.44
C ALA A 263 11.59 9.03 -23.61
N ILE A 264 11.56 9.94 -24.59
CA ILE A 264 10.56 9.93 -25.65
C ILE A 264 11.01 9.02 -26.79
N THR A 265 10.15 8.08 -27.19
CA THR A 265 10.41 7.13 -28.29
C THR A 265 9.90 7.65 -29.65
N ALA A 266 8.79 8.39 -29.63
CA ALA A 266 8.20 8.98 -30.83
C ALA A 266 7.37 10.22 -30.47
N LEU A 267 7.24 11.14 -31.43
CA LEU A 267 6.24 12.21 -31.38
C LEU A 267 5.05 11.82 -32.24
N THR A 268 3.83 11.98 -31.73
CA THR A 268 2.61 11.81 -32.52
C THR A 268 1.86 13.13 -32.66
N ALA A 269 1.33 13.38 -33.85
CA ALA A 269 0.23 14.33 -34.04
C ALA A 269 -1.07 13.56 -33.79
N GLN A 270 -1.60 13.69 -32.58
CA GLN A 270 -2.69 12.89 -32.05
C GLN A 270 -3.71 13.75 -31.30
N ASN A 271 -4.99 13.39 -31.47
CA ASN A 271 -6.11 13.95 -30.73
C ASN A 271 -7.13 12.86 -30.38
N THR A 272 -8.25 13.24 -29.76
CA THR A 272 -9.31 12.31 -29.33
C THR A 272 -9.99 11.57 -30.49
N THR A 273 -9.76 11.99 -31.74
CA THR A 273 -10.33 11.37 -32.95
C THR A 273 -9.35 10.45 -33.67
N GLY A 274 -8.06 10.45 -33.32
CA GLY A 274 -7.06 9.55 -33.89
C GLY A 274 -5.65 10.13 -33.98
N VAL A 275 -4.79 9.41 -34.71
CA VAL A 275 -3.39 9.77 -34.98
C VAL A 275 -3.24 10.13 -36.46
N THR A 276 -2.66 11.28 -36.76
CA THR A 276 -2.46 11.76 -38.14
C THR A 276 -1.01 11.72 -38.61
N ALA A 277 -0.05 11.72 -37.69
CA ALA A 277 1.37 11.57 -38.01
C ALA A 277 2.14 10.95 -36.84
N ILE A 278 3.22 10.24 -37.17
CA ILE A 278 4.16 9.64 -36.22
C ILE A 278 5.58 9.94 -36.70
N MET A 279 6.43 10.43 -35.80
CA MET A 279 7.85 10.64 -36.04
C MET A 279 8.65 9.94 -34.93
N ASN A 280 9.38 8.90 -35.29
CA ASN A 280 10.25 8.18 -34.36
C ASN A 280 11.47 9.02 -33.99
N VAL A 281 11.87 8.95 -32.73
CA VAL A 281 13.14 9.53 -32.27
C VAL A 281 14.30 8.69 -32.82
N ILE A 282 15.44 9.33 -33.07
CA ILE A 282 16.64 8.63 -33.52
C ILE A 282 17.21 7.79 -32.36
N PRO A 283 17.63 6.52 -32.59
CA PRO A 283 18.14 5.63 -31.54
C PRO A 283 19.18 6.26 -30.60
N ASP A 284 20.16 6.99 -31.15
CA ASP A 284 21.20 7.67 -30.36
C ASP A 284 20.62 8.71 -29.40
N VAL A 285 19.58 9.44 -29.82
CA VAL A 285 18.90 10.44 -28.99
C VAL A 285 18.06 9.76 -27.90
N LEU A 286 17.43 8.62 -28.19
CA LEU A 286 16.75 7.83 -27.16
C LEU A 286 17.73 7.31 -26.10
N GLY A 287 18.87 6.76 -26.55
CA GLY A 287 19.93 6.30 -25.65
C GLY A 287 20.45 7.43 -24.77
N ALA A 288 20.73 8.60 -25.35
CA ALA A 288 21.19 9.77 -24.61
C ALA A 288 20.17 10.29 -23.58
N GLN A 289 18.86 10.24 -23.87
CA GLN A 289 17.81 10.59 -22.90
C GLN A 289 17.82 9.64 -21.70
N ILE A 290 17.90 8.33 -21.95
CA ILE A 290 17.94 7.32 -20.89
C ILE A 290 19.22 7.49 -20.06
N ASP A 291 20.37 7.66 -20.72
CA ASP A 291 21.66 7.89 -20.06
C ASP A 291 21.62 9.14 -19.16
N ALA A 292 21.08 10.25 -19.65
CA ALA A 292 20.98 11.50 -18.89
C ALA A 292 20.15 11.34 -17.61
N VAL A 293 19.03 10.61 -17.67
CA VAL A 293 18.20 10.36 -16.49
C VAL A 293 18.90 9.41 -15.52
N PHE A 294 19.40 8.26 -15.99
CA PHE A 294 19.97 7.25 -15.11
C PHE A 294 21.26 7.68 -14.40
N THR A 295 22.03 8.60 -15.00
CA THR A 295 23.29 9.09 -14.43
C THR A 295 23.13 10.23 -13.42
N ASP A 296 21.99 10.93 -13.41
CA ASP A 296 21.70 12.04 -12.50
C ASP A 296 20.60 11.69 -11.48
N ILE A 297 19.39 11.41 -11.98
CA ILE A 297 18.21 11.08 -11.16
C ILE A 297 17.81 9.63 -11.43
N ARG A 298 18.57 8.69 -10.87
CA ARG A 298 18.34 7.25 -11.08
C ARG A 298 16.90 6.86 -10.71
N PRO A 299 16.10 6.33 -11.66
CA PRO A 299 14.72 5.93 -11.38
C PRO A 299 14.65 4.67 -10.51
N LYS A 300 13.63 4.60 -9.65
CA LYS A 300 13.30 3.42 -8.82
C LYS A 300 12.34 2.45 -9.50
N ALA A 301 11.68 2.90 -10.58
CA ALA A 301 10.93 2.06 -11.49
C ALA A 301 10.94 2.65 -12.90
N VAL A 302 10.76 1.79 -13.90
CA VAL A 302 10.64 2.18 -15.29
C VAL A 302 9.31 1.66 -15.85
N LYS A 303 8.50 2.54 -16.42
CA LYS A 303 7.35 2.15 -17.24
C LYS A 303 7.74 2.24 -18.71
N ILE A 304 7.49 1.20 -19.48
CA ILE A 304 7.67 1.19 -20.92
C ILE A 304 6.29 1.14 -21.57
N GLY A 305 6.02 2.07 -22.48
CA GLY A 305 4.78 2.11 -23.26
C GLY A 305 5.02 1.81 -24.74
N MET A 306 4.34 2.54 -25.62
CA MET A 306 4.48 2.37 -27.07
C MET A 306 5.94 2.55 -27.54
N VAL A 307 6.47 1.50 -28.18
CA VAL A 307 7.74 1.50 -28.92
C VAL A 307 7.46 0.98 -30.33
N SER A 308 7.69 1.80 -31.34
CA SER A 308 7.19 1.60 -32.71
C SER A 308 8.10 0.76 -33.61
N VAL A 309 9.40 0.70 -33.33
CA VAL A 309 10.39 0.07 -34.21
C VAL A 309 11.47 -0.72 -33.45
N PRO A 310 12.03 -1.81 -34.03
CA PRO A 310 13.01 -2.68 -33.39
C PRO A 310 14.27 -1.96 -32.87
N GLU A 311 14.76 -0.96 -33.59
CA GLU A 311 16.01 -0.26 -33.25
C GLU A 311 15.88 0.50 -31.93
N LEU A 312 14.69 1.01 -31.62
CA LEU A 312 14.41 1.66 -30.34
C LEU A 312 14.27 0.64 -29.21
N ILE A 313 13.69 -0.53 -29.49
CA ILE A 313 13.60 -1.64 -28.53
C ILE A 313 15.00 -2.08 -28.11
N ASP A 314 15.93 -2.18 -29.08
CA ASP A 314 17.32 -2.55 -28.84
C ASP A 314 18.05 -1.56 -27.93
N VAL A 315 17.86 -0.25 -28.17
CA VAL A 315 18.43 0.80 -27.31
C VAL A 315 17.88 0.72 -25.90
N ILE A 316 16.56 0.52 -25.76
CA ILE A 316 15.92 0.41 -24.44
C ILE A 316 16.49 -0.81 -23.69
N ALA A 317 16.52 -1.97 -24.34
CA ALA A 317 17.03 -3.20 -23.73
C ALA A 317 18.50 -3.06 -23.29
N ASP A 318 19.36 -2.51 -24.17
CA ASP A 318 20.78 -2.27 -23.85
C ASP A 318 20.94 -1.36 -22.63
N ARG A 319 20.19 -0.24 -22.56
CA ARG A 319 20.32 0.71 -21.45
C ARG A 319 19.72 0.18 -20.14
N LEU A 320 18.59 -0.50 -20.19
CA LEU A 320 18.01 -1.11 -18.99
C LEU A 320 18.93 -2.19 -18.41
N ALA A 321 19.53 -3.01 -19.26
CA ALA A 321 20.53 -3.99 -18.83
C ALA A 321 21.79 -3.32 -18.29
N ARG A 322 22.35 -2.32 -19.00
CA ARG A 322 23.55 -1.57 -18.57
C ARG A 322 23.39 -0.95 -17.18
N TYR A 323 22.23 -0.37 -16.90
CA TYR A 323 21.97 0.29 -15.63
C TYR A 323 21.37 -0.62 -14.58
N ASN A 324 21.14 -1.92 -14.85
CA ASN A 324 20.40 -2.83 -13.98
C ASN A 324 19.09 -2.19 -13.50
N ALA A 325 18.23 -1.80 -14.45
CA ALA A 325 16.97 -1.16 -14.12
C ALA A 325 16.08 -2.09 -13.29
N GLU A 326 15.50 -1.54 -12.22
CA GLU A 326 14.62 -2.25 -11.30
C GLU A 326 13.15 -1.92 -11.60
N ASN A 327 12.23 -2.79 -11.18
CA ASN A 327 10.78 -2.55 -11.25
C ASN A 327 10.28 -2.12 -12.63
N VAL A 328 10.74 -2.80 -13.69
CA VAL A 328 10.31 -2.51 -15.06
C VAL A 328 8.88 -3.01 -15.29
N VAL A 329 7.96 -2.11 -15.61
CA VAL A 329 6.57 -2.40 -16.01
C VAL A 329 6.45 -2.14 -17.51
N LEU A 330 6.14 -3.17 -18.29
CA LEU A 330 6.02 -3.06 -19.74
C LEU A 330 4.56 -3.22 -20.17
N ASP A 331 3.99 -2.15 -20.71
CA ASP A 331 2.71 -2.18 -21.41
C ASP A 331 3.00 -2.44 -22.89
N PRO A 332 2.64 -3.61 -23.45
CA PRO A 332 3.10 -4.01 -24.79
C PRO A 332 2.51 -3.16 -25.92
N VAL A 333 1.40 -2.44 -25.69
CA VAL A 333 0.74 -1.48 -26.59
C VAL A 333 0.86 -1.87 -28.07
N MET A 334 0.22 -2.96 -28.46
CA MET A 334 0.31 -3.45 -29.84
C MET A 334 -0.64 -2.72 -30.79
N VAL A 335 -1.75 -2.20 -30.26
CA VAL A 335 -2.81 -1.51 -31.02
C VAL A 335 -3.24 -0.25 -30.26
N ALA A 336 -3.42 0.87 -30.97
CA ALA A 336 -3.95 2.10 -30.39
C ALA A 336 -5.40 1.92 -29.93
N THR A 337 -5.85 2.71 -28.94
CA THR A 337 -7.28 2.78 -28.56
C THR A 337 -8.16 3.18 -29.74
N SER A 338 -7.62 3.93 -30.72
CA SER A 338 -8.30 4.28 -31.98
C SER A 338 -8.28 3.16 -33.04
N GLY A 339 -7.70 1.99 -32.74
CA GLY A 339 -7.63 0.83 -33.63
C GLY A 339 -6.45 0.81 -34.62
N ALA A 340 -5.56 1.81 -34.59
CA ALA A 340 -4.38 1.83 -35.46
C ALA A 340 -3.34 0.80 -35.00
N LYS A 341 -2.77 0.00 -35.92
CA LYS A 341 -1.62 -0.87 -35.64
C LYS A 341 -0.41 0.02 -35.36
N LEU A 342 0.15 -0.06 -34.15
CA LEU A 342 1.24 0.82 -33.70
C LEU A 342 2.63 0.17 -33.79
N ILE A 343 2.67 -1.17 -33.93
CA ILE A 343 3.89 -1.97 -33.93
C ILE A 343 3.93 -2.87 -35.16
N SER A 344 5.11 -3.05 -35.76
CA SER A 344 5.32 -4.07 -36.80
C SER A 344 5.43 -5.46 -36.16
N ASP A 345 5.17 -6.53 -36.93
CA ASP A 345 5.28 -7.90 -36.40
C ASP A 345 6.72 -8.21 -35.96
N ASP A 346 7.71 -7.70 -36.70
CA ASP A 346 9.14 -7.75 -36.35
C ASP A 346 9.43 -7.10 -34.98
N ALA A 347 8.78 -5.98 -34.67
CA ALA A 347 8.97 -5.30 -33.40
C ALA A 347 8.35 -6.06 -32.21
N VAL A 348 7.29 -6.85 -32.42
CA VAL A 348 6.74 -7.74 -31.37
C VAL A 348 7.74 -8.85 -31.04
N GLU A 349 8.37 -9.46 -32.05
CA GLU A 349 9.38 -10.49 -31.83
C GLU A 349 10.58 -9.94 -31.05
N VAL A 350 11.09 -8.76 -31.43
CA VAL A 350 12.22 -8.12 -30.74
C VAL A 350 11.83 -7.70 -29.31
N MET A 351 10.62 -7.17 -29.10
CA MET A 351 10.12 -6.81 -27.77
C MET A 351 10.04 -8.03 -26.84
N THR A 352 9.46 -9.12 -27.32
CA THR A 352 9.32 -10.36 -26.53
C THR A 352 10.65 -11.04 -26.27
N GLY A 353 11.63 -10.94 -27.19
CA GLY A 353 12.96 -11.50 -27.01
C GLY A 353 13.89 -10.67 -26.11
N LYS A 354 13.74 -9.33 -26.08
CA LYS A 354 14.72 -8.44 -25.42
C LYS A 354 14.17 -7.64 -24.23
N LEU A 355 12.89 -7.22 -24.25
CA LEU A 355 12.32 -6.42 -23.17
C LEU A 355 11.53 -7.25 -22.15
N PHE A 356 10.79 -8.27 -22.60
CA PHE A 356 10.03 -9.12 -21.67
C PHE A 356 10.91 -9.77 -20.58
N PRO A 357 12.12 -10.28 -20.90
CA PRO A 357 13.02 -10.84 -19.89
C PRO A 357 13.52 -9.82 -18.86
N LEU A 358 13.45 -8.52 -19.16
CA LEU A 358 13.82 -7.42 -18.26
C LEU A 358 12.63 -6.91 -17.45
N ALA A 359 11.40 -7.30 -17.80
CA ALA A 359 10.19 -6.82 -17.16
C ALA A 359 9.92 -7.56 -15.86
N LYS A 360 9.65 -6.80 -14.78
CA LYS A 360 9.10 -7.34 -13.55
C LYS A 360 7.61 -7.68 -13.71
N LEU A 361 6.90 -6.88 -14.51
CA LEU A 361 5.49 -7.10 -14.84
C LEU A 361 5.22 -6.66 -16.28
N ILE A 362 4.49 -7.47 -17.03
CA ILE A 362 3.86 -7.04 -18.28
C ILE A 362 2.34 -6.90 -18.11
N THR A 363 1.74 -5.97 -18.84
CA THR A 363 0.31 -5.65 -18.67
C THR A 363 -0.51 -5.81 -19.97
N PRO A 364 -0.52 -6.97 -20.65
CA PRO A 364 -1.28 -7.13 -21.90
C PRO A 364 -2.80 -7.07 -21.67
N ASN A 365 -3.55 -6.52 -22.61
CA ASN A 365 -5.01 -6.70 -22.68
C ASN A 365 -5.37 -8.05 -23.32
N ILE A 366 -6.66 -8.39 -23.39
CA ILE A 366 -7.12 -9.65 -24.03
C ILE A 366 -6.60 -9.80 -25.47
N PRO A 367 -6.85 -8.86 -26.41
CA PRO A 367 -6.32 -8.99 -27.77
C PRO A 367 -4.80 -9.19 -27.85
N GLU A 368 -4.03 -8.48 -27.02
CA GLU A 368 -2.57 -8.62 -26.92
C GLU A 368 -2.18 -9.99 -26.36
N THR A 369 -2.94 -10.50 -25.39
CA THR A 369 -2.74 -11.84 -24.80
C THR A 369 -3.00 -12.94 -25.82
N GLU A 370 -4.07 -12.82 -26.61
CA GLU A 370 -4.36 -13.74 -27.70
C GLU A 370 -3.26 -13.69 -28.77
N ALA A 371 -2.76 -12.51 -29.11
CA ALA A 371 -1.64 -12.35 -30.06
C ALA A 371 -0.33 -12.97 -29.55
N LEU A 372 -0.03 -12.84 -28.26
CA LEU A 372 1.19 -13.38 -27.65
C LEU A 372 1.19 -14.91 -27.52
N THR A 373 0.02 -15.52 -27.38
CA THR A 373 -0.14 -16.95 -27.06
C THR A 373 -0.72 -17.78 -28.21
N GLY A 374 -1.47 -17.17 -29.11
CA GLY A 374 -2.34 -17.86 -30.06
C GLY A 374 -3.57 -18.53 -29.43
N ILE A 375 -3.80 -18.35 -28.12
CA ILE A 375 -4.93 -18.91 -27.38
C ILE A 375 -6.07 -17.90 -27.42
N SER A 376 -7.28 -18.32 -27.79
CA SER A 376 -8.44 -17.45 -27.69
C SER A 376 -8.95 -17.38 -26.24
N VAL A 377 -9.15 -16.18 -25.72
CA VAL A 377 -9.49 -15.92 -24.32
C VAL A 377 -10.98 -15.56 -24.22
N LYS A 378 -11.82 -16.55 -23.90
CA LYS A 378 -13.29 -16.39 -23.81
C LYS A 378 -13.85 -16.68 -22.42
N SER A 379 -13.03 -17.20 -21.52
CA SER A 379 -13.41 -17.56 -20.16
C SER A 379 -12.30 -17.25 -19.16
N VAL A 380 -12.66 -17.28 -17.87
CA VAL A 380 -11.72 -17.18 -16.74
C VAL A 380 -10.60 -18.21 -16.89
N ALA A 381 -10.93 -19.48 -17.20
CA ALA A 381 -9.94 -20.54 -17.37
C ALA A 381 -8.99 -20.29 -18.55
N ASP A 382 -9.49 -19.76 -19.67
CA ASP A 382 -8.63 -19.42 -20.81
C ASP A 382 -7.65 -18.31 -20.46
N MET A 383 -8.10 -17.31 -19.71
CA MET A 383 -7.27 -16.19 -19.25
C MET A 383 -6.14 -16.67 -18.32
N GLU A 384 -6.45 -17.57 -17.39
CA GLU A 384 -5.46 -18.21 -16.51
C GLU A 384 -4.45 -19.04 -17.32
N ASN A 385 -4.93 -19.86 -18.25
CA ASN A 385 -4.06 -20.68 -19.11
C ASN A 385 -3.15 -19.82 -19.98
N ALA A 386 -3.67 -18.73 -20.56
CA ALA A 386 -2.90 -17.81 -21.38
C ALA A 386 -1.82 -17.09 -20.55
N ALA A 387 -2.15 -16.60 -19.34
CA ALA A 387 -1.16 -15.98 -18.47
C ALA A 387 -0.03 -16.96 -18.07
N ARG A 388 -0.38 -18.22 -17.74
CA ARG A 388 0.61 -19.26 -17.45
C ARG A 388 1.50 -19.57 -18.67
N CYS A 389 0.93 -19.57 -19.87
CA CYS A 389 1.68 -19.75 -21.12
C CYS A 389 2.69 -18.61 -21.34
N ILE A 390 2.25 -17.36 -21.17
CA ILE A 390 3.13 -16.18 -21.27
C ILE A 390 4.25 -16.25 -20.24
N TYR A 391 3.94 -16.52 -18.97
CA TYR A 391 4.94 -16.65 -17.92
C TYR A 391 5.93 -17.78 -18.23
N GLY A 392 5.45 -18.97 -18.61
CA GLY A 392 6.32 -20.10 -18.93
C GLY A 392 7.23 -19.84 -20.12
N LYS A 393 6.80 -19.00 -21.08
CA LYS A 393 7.59 -18.65 -22.27
C LYS A 393 8.60 -17.53 -22.01
N TYR A 394 8.24 -16.51 -21.22
CA TYR A 394 9.03 -15.28 -21.11
C TYR A 394 9.58 -15.00 -19.70
N GLY A 395 9.15 -15.74 -18.68
CA GLY A 395 9.68 -15.65 -17.32
C GLY A 395 9.35 -14.37 -16.54
N CYS A 396 8.32 -13.62 -16.96
CA CYS A 396 7.90 -12.39 -16.30
C CYS A 396 6.45 -12.50 -15.79
N ALA A 397 6.16 -11.86 -14.66
CA ALA A 397 4.80 -11.79 -14.14
C ALA A 397 3.87 -11.09 -15.14
N VAL A 398 2.62 -11.52 -15.18
CA VAL A 398 1.65 -11.09 -16.22
C VAL A 398 0.37 -10.61 -15.55
N LEU A 399 0.01 -9.36 -15.80
CA LEU A 399 -1.32 -8.83 -15.51
C LEU A 399 -2.14 -8.82 -16.81
N VAL A 400 -2.99 -9.82 -16.99
CA VAL A 400 -3.92 -9.84 -18.11
C VAL A 400 -5.09 -8.90 -17.78
N LYS A 401 -5.27 -7.86 -18.60
CA LYS A 401 -6.34 -6.88 -18.44
C LYS A 401 -7.61 -7.39 -19.11
N GLY A 402 -8.66 -7.69 -18.34
CA GLY A 402 -9.88 -8.33 -18.86
C GLY A 402 -10.79 -7.39 -19.65
N GLY A 403 -10.65 -6.08 -19.45
CA GLY A 403 -11.42 -5.08 -20.18
C GLY A 403 -12.94 -5.34 -20.14
N HIS A 404 -13.65 -5.08 -21.23
CA HIS A 404 -15.11 -5.19 -21.29
C HIS A 404 -15.65 -6.59 -21.63
N SER A 405 -14.78 -7.61 -21.75
CA SER A 405 -15.14 -8.87 -22.42
C SER A 405 -15.49 -10.02 -21.48
N ILE A 406 -14.98 -10.05 -20.24
CA ILE A 406 -15.20 -11.15 -19.28
C ILE A 406 -15.57 -10.55 -17.92
N ASN A 407 -16.82 -10.76 -17.49
CA ASN A 407 -17.36 -10.47 -16.14
C ASN A 407 -16.74 -9.23 -15.45
N ASP A 408 -17.27 -8.03 -15.72
CA ASP A 408 -17.03 -6.81 -14.93
C ASP A 408 -15.59 -6.29 -14.80
N ALA A 409 -14.87 -6.07 -15.92
CA ALA A 409 -13.56 -5.37 -15.91
C ALA A 409 -12.54 -5.96 -14.92
N ASN A 410 -12.59 -7.28 -14.75
CA ASN A 410 -11.70 -8.02 -13.88
C ASN A 410 -10.33 -8.17 -14.54
N ASP A 411 -9.27 -7.94 -13.77
CA ASP A 411 -7.90 -8.21 -14.22
C ASP A 411 -7.34 -9.36 -13.39
N MET A 412 -6.40 -10.10 -13.97
CA MET A 412 -5.79 -11.25 -13.33
C MET A 412 -4.28 -11.17 -13.41
N LEU A 413 -3.64 -11.27 -12.26
CA LEU A 413 -2.19 -11.36 -12.12
C LEU A 413 -1.78 -12.82 -11.93
N PHE A 414 -0.80 -13.25 -12.70
CA PHE A 414 -0.02 -14.45 -12.42
C PHE A 414 1.43 -14.06 -12.16
N ASP A 415 1.91 -14.32 -10.94
CA ASP A 415 3.26 -13.96 -10.48
C ASP A 415 4.31 -15.08 -10.67
N GLY A 416 3.87 -16.22 -11.20
CA GLY A 416 4.69 -17.43 -11.36
C GLY A 416 4.26 -18.57 -10.45
N GLU A 417 3.61 -18.27 -9.34
CA GLU A 417 3.14 -19.23 -8.36
C GLU A 417 1.63 -19.10 -8.15
N ASN A 418 1.19 -17.88 -7.85
CA ASN A 418 -0.17 -17.56 -7.44
C ASN A 418 -0.92 -16.80 -8.52
N ILE A 419 -2.23 -17.07 -8.58
CA ILE A 419 -3.18 -16.28 -9.36
C ILE A 419 -3.90 -15.35 -8.39
N THR A 420 -3.87 -14.06 -8.69
CA THR A 420 -4.63 -13.04 -7.95
C THR A 420 -5.62 -12.36 -8.88
N TRP A 421 -6.90 -12.40 -8.52
CA TRP A 421 -7.98 -11.72 -9.23
C TRP A 421 -8.25 -10.36 -8.62
N PHE A 422 -8.34 -9.33 -9.46
CA PHE A 422 -8.69 -7.98 -9.04
C PHE A 422 -10.02 -7.58 -9.67
N SER A 423 -11.07 -7.65 -8.85
CA SER A 423 -12.42 -7.32 -9.29
C SER A 423 -12.56 -5.86 -9.66
N GLY A 424 -13.14 -5.60 -10.82
CA GLY A 424 -13.53 -4.27 -11.28
C GLY A 424 -15.04 -4.11 -11.26
N LYS A 425 -15.50 -2.89 -11.51
CA LYS A 425 -16.86 -2.64 -11.99
C LYS A 425 -16.75 -1.88 -13.29
N ARG A 426 -17.60 -2.20 -14.27
CA ARG A 426 -17.69 -1.41 -15.48
C ARG A 426 -18.21 -0.02 -15.13
N ILE A 427 -17.44 1.00 -15.50
CA ILE A 427 -17.85 2.40 -15.42
C ILE A 427 -18.33 2.79 -16.82
N ASP A 428 -19.56 3.27 -16.94
CA ASP A 428 -20.11 3.72 -18.22
C ASP A 428 -19.55 5.10 -18.58
N ASN A 429 -18.32 5.10 -19.09
CA ASN A 429 -17.61 6.29 -19.53
C ASN A 429 -17.09 6.08 -20.97
N PRO A 430 -17.53 6.89 -21.96
CA PRO A 430 -17.04 6.78 -23.34
C PRO A 430 -15.59 7.29 -23.51
N ASN A 431 -15.07 8.04 -22.54
CA ASN A 431 -13.74 8.63 -22.52
C ASN A 431 -12.76 7.66 -21.84
N THR A 432 -12.14 6.79 -22.65
CA THR A 432 -11.23 5.73 -22.19
C THR A 432 -9.82 5.88 -22.76
N HIS A 433 -9.56 6.99 -23.45
CA HIS A 433 -8.26 7.26 -24.04
C HIS A 433 -7.19 7.35 -22.94
N GLY A 434 -6.14 6.54 -23.07
CA GLY A 434 -5.05 6.46 -22.10
C GLY A 434 -5.18 5.43 -20.98
N THR A 435 -6.30 4.69 -20.88
CA THR A 435 -6.54 3.73 -19.76
C THR A 435 -5.37 2.78 -19.49
N GLY A 436 -4.78 2.17 -20.53
CA GLY A 436 -3.63 1.27 -20.36
C GLY A 436 -2.36 1.97 -19.86
N CYS A 437 -2.06 3.16 -20.39
CA CYS A 437 -0.93 3.99 -19.97
C CYS A 437 -1.08 4.44 -18.51
N THR A 438 -2.28 4.88 -18.13
CA THR A 438 -2.61 5.28 -16.77
C THR A 438 -2.45 4.12 -15.79
N LEU A 439 -2.97 2.92 -16.12
CA LEU A 439 -2.86 1.75 -15.24
C LEU A 439 -1.40 1.34 -15.02
N SER A 440 -0.64 1.13 -16.10
CA SER A 440 0.77 0.70 -16.04
C SER A 440 1.66 1.73 -15.32
N SER A 441 1.41 3.03 -15.53
CA SER A 441 2.14 4.09 -14.83
C SER A 441 1.81 4.17 -13.33
N ALA A 442 0.56 3.91 -12.94
CA ALA A 442 0.20 3.81 -11.52
C ALA A 442 0.86 2.58 -10.86
N ILE A 443 0.92 1.44 -11.56
CA ILE A 443 1.64 0.25 -11.07
C ILE A 443 3.12 0.56 -10.88
N ALA A 444 3.79 1.15 -11.88
CA ALA A 444 5.20 1.52 -11.78
C ALA A 444 5.45 2.51 -10.61
N SER A 445 4.53 3.45 -10.40
CA SER A 445 4.59 4.39 -9.27
C SER A 445 4.53 3.69 -7.92
N ASN A 446 3.69 2.66 -7.77
CA ASN A 446 3.58 1.89 -6.53
C ASN A 446 4.75 0.92 -6.34
N LEU A 447 5.27 0.32 -7.40
CA LEU A 447 6.50 -0.47 -7.31
C LEU A 447 7.71 0.37 -6.91
N ALA A 448 7.83 1.59 -7.44
CA ALA A 448 8.89 2.53 -7.03
C ALA A 448 8.81 2.89 -5.53
N LYS A 449 7.60 2.86 -4.99
CA LYS A 449 7.27 3.06 -3.58
C LYS A 449 7.42 1.79 -2.73
N GLU A 450 7.98 0.71 -3.29
CA GLU A 450 8.27 -0.56 -2.63
C GLU A 450 7.03 -1.38 -2.24
N TYR A 451 5.88 -1.11 -2.83
CA TYR A 451 4.77 -2.06 -2.78
C TYR A 451 5.12 -3.30 -3.60
N ASP A 452 4.63 -4.47 -3.18
CA ASP A 452 4.72 -5.67 -4.00
C ASP A 452 3.84 -5.56 -5.25
N VAL A 453 3.96 -6.53 -6.16
CA VAL A 453 3.25 -6.50 -7.45
C VAL A 453 1.73 -6.53 -7.25
N SER A 454 1.24 -7.35 -6.31
CA SER A 454 -0.20 -7.50 -6.06
C SER A 454 -0.80 -6.23 -5.47
N ASP A 455 -0.15 -5.65 -4.47
CA ASP A 455 -0.51 -4.37 -3.87
C ASP A 455 -0.46 -3.24 -4.90
N SER A 456 0.59 -3.19 -5.72
CA SER A 456 0.75 -2.17 -6.77
C SER A 456 -0.37 -2.21 -7.80
N VAL A 457 -0.79 -3.41 -8.22
CA VAL A 457 -1.92 -3.62 -9.13
C VAL A 457 -3.24 -3.20 -8.46
N ARG A 458 -3.48 -3.60 -7.21
CA ARG A 458 -4.70 -3.25 -6.47
C ARG A 458 -4.89 -1.73 -6.37
N MET A 459 -3.84 -1.03 -5.95
CA MET A 459 -3.87 0.43 -5.82
C MET A 459 -4.04 1.11 -7.19
N ALA A 460 -3.36 0.62 -8.22
CA ALA A 460 -3.51 1.15 -9.57
C ALA A 460 -4.95 0.98 -10.11
N LYS A 461 -5.60 -0.17 -9.84
CA LYS A 461 -7.00 -0.40 -10.20
C LYS A 461 -7.96 0.55 -9.49
N GLN A 462 -7.75 0.81 -8.21
CA GLN A 462 -8.55 1.77 -7.45
C GLN A 462 -8.41 3.18 -8.03
N TYR A 463 -7.17 3.61 -8.29
CA TYR A 463 -6.89 4.93 -8.89
C TYR A 463 -7.54 5.09 -10.26
N ILE A 464 -7.39 4.12 -11.18
CA ILE A 464 -7.98 4.23 -12.52
C ILE A 464 -9.51 4.22 -12.49
N SER A 465 -10.11 3.48 -11.55
CA SER A 465 -11.57 3.48 -11.36
C SER A 465 -12.07 4.86 -10.94
N GLY A 466 -11.36 5.54 -10.02
CA GLY A 466 -11.66 6.93 -9.66
C GLY A 466 -11.48 7.91 -10.83
N ALA A 467 -10.40 7.77 -11.60
CA ALA A 467 -10.13 8.61 -12.77
C ALA A 467 -11.19 8.47 -13.87
N LEU A 468 -11.70 7.25 -14.08
CA LEU A 468 -12.83 6.96 -14.97
C LEU A 468 -14.14 7.53 -14.42
N ALA A 469 -14.43 7.36 -13.13
CA ALA A 469 -15.67 7.83 -12.49
C ALA A 469 -15.78 9.35 -12.42
N ALA A 470 -14.68 10.08 -12.59
CA ALA A 470 -14.65 11.54 -12.61
C ALA A 470 -15.22 12.16 -13.90
N MET A 471 -15.53 11.35 -14.93
CA MET A 471 -16.28 11.77 -16.14
C MET A 471 -15.75 13.04 -16.83
N LEU A 472 -14.43 13.19 -16.95
CA LEU A 472 -13.85 14.28 -17.72
C LEU A 472 -14.27 14.16 -19.19
N ASP A 473 -14.82 15.25 -19.74
CA ASP A 473 -15.36 15.28 -21.09
C ASP A 473 -14.67 16.35 -21.94
N LEU A 474 -13.68 15.91 -22.72
CA LEU A 474 -12.86 16.77 -23.58
C LEU A 474 -12.68 16.12 -24.96
N GLY A 475 -12.72 16.96 -25.99
CA GLY A 475 -12.53 16.57 -27.38
C GLY A 475 -13.83 16.18 -28.08
N SER A 476 -13.71 15.53 -29.25
CA SER A 476 -14.85 15.16 -30.11
C SER A 476 -14.86 13.67 -30.47
N GLY A 477 -14.03 12.87 -29.81
CA GLY A 477 -13.94 11.41 -29.99
C GLY A 477 -13.87 10.73 -28.62
N SER A 478 -13.01 9.72 -28.46
CA SER A 478 -12.78 9.15 -27.12
C SER A 478 -11.86 10.08 -26.33
N GLY A 479 -12.42 10.76 -25.33
CA GLY A 479 -11.71 11.70 -24.47
C GLY A 479 -10.78 11.04 -23.45
N PRO A 480 -9.94 11.84 -22.77
CA PRO A 480 -9.00 11.37 -21.76
C PRO A 480 -9.65 11.15 -20.39
N LEU A 481 -8.95 10.43 -19.52
CA LEU A 481 -9.28 10.28 -18.10
C LEU A 481 -8.95 11.54 -17.28
N ASN A 482 -9.66 11.74 -16.15
CA ASN A 482 -9.24 12.73 -15.16
C ASN A 482 -8.11 12.18 -14.28
N HIS A 483 -6.87 12.32 -14.73
CA HIS A 483 -5.70 11.91 -13.97
C HIS A 483 -5.55 12.64 -12.63
N GLY A 484 -6.11 13.85 -12.50
CA GLY A 484 -5.99 14.69 -11.32
C GLY A 484 -7.18 14.62 -10.36
N PHE A 485 -8.08 13.64 -10.50
CA PHE A 485 -9.39 13.64 -9.83
C PHE A 485 -9.34 13.76 -8.29
N ASP A 486 -8.29 13.22 -7.66
CA ASP A 486 -8.09 13.25 -6.20
C ASP A 486 -6.88 14.12 -5.79
N ILE A 487 -6.36 14.96 -6.69
CA ILE A 487 -5.36 15.95 -6.29
C ILE A 487 -6.08 17.02 -5.46
N ARG A 488 -5.53 17.35 -4.29
CA ARG A 488 -5.98 18.48 -3.46
C ARG A 488 -4.88 19.54 -3.40
N SER A 489 -5.15 20.74 -3.93
CA SER A 489 -4.18 21.83 -4.05
C SER A 489 -4.89 23.17 -4.04
N ARG A 490 -4.36 24.14 -3.29
CA ARG A 490 -4.87 25.53 -3.25
C ARG A 490 -4.79 26.24 -4.60
N TYR A 491 -4.02 25.70 -5.55
CA TYR A 491 -3.82 26.26 -6.88
C TYR A 491 -4.82 25.74 -7.93
N MET A 492 -5.79 24.90 -7.52
CA MET A 492 -6.86 24.40 -8.40
C MET A 492 -8.20 25.12 -8.20
N LEU A 493 -8.22 26.16 -7.36
CA LEU A 493 -9.38 27.01 -7.10
C LEU A 493 -9.21 28.37 -7.77
#